data_AF-A0A7S1AU68-F1
#
_entry.id   AF-A0A7S1AU68-F1
#
_cell.length_a   1.000
_cell.length_b   1.000
_cell.length_c   1.000
_cell.angle_alpha   90.00
_cell.angle_beta   90.00
_cell.angle_gamma   90.00
#
_symmetry.space_group_name_H-M   'P 1'
#
loop_
_entity.id
_entity.type
_entity.pdbx_description
1 polymer ?
#
loop_
_entity_poly.entity_id
_entity_poly.type
_entity_poly.pdbx_seq_one_letter_code
_entity_poly.pdbx_strand_id
1 'polypeptide(L)'
;MQIFARTLSGATVAIELQGGERVGDIKVVAGEQLTFGGQSLDDDTLLHTCGLQEGSTLFSVAGLLGGGDGTPAMGKRHAKTHGLCVRCGKRSFHYQKKRCASCGYPATKMRHYNWAHKSARRRPVGSGRMRHLKTMARRFKNGFREGGACPARKKNRA
;
A
#
# COMPACT_ATOMS: atom_id res chain seq x y z
N MET A 1 13.75 21.71 -41.97
CA MET A 1 12.36 21.35 -41.63
C MET A 1 11.91 22.20 -40.46
N GLN A 2 10.68 22.71 -40.46
CA GLN A 2 10.17 23.51 -39.35
C GLN A 2 9.51 22.61 -38.29
N ILE A 3 9.89 22.80 -37.03
CA ILE A 3 9.23 22.18 -35.88
C ILE A 3 8.89 23.23 -34.82
N PHE A 4 8.07 22.85 -33.84
CA PHE A 4 7.63 23.74 -32.77
C PHE A 4 8.06 23.19 -31.42
N ALA A 5 8.40 24.06 -30.48
CA ALA A 5 8.62 23.67 -29.09
C ALA A 5 7.73 24.51 -28.17
N ARG A 6 6.93 23.85 -27.33
CA ARG A 6 6.17 24.50 -26.25
C ARG A 6 7.04 24.55 -25.00
N THR A 7 7.34 25.77 -24.56
CA THR A 7 8.14 26.05 -23.36
C THR A 7 7.30 25.91 -22.09
N LEU A 8 7.96 25.87 -20.93
CA LEU A 8 7.29 25.79 -19.62
C LEU A 8 6.38 26.98 -19.30
N SER A 9 6.63 28.14 -19.91
CA SER A 9 5.78 29.33 -19.80
C SER A 9 4.52 29.24 -20.69
N GLY A 10 4.38 28.18 -21.49
CA GLY A 10 3.27 27.98 -22.43
C GLY A 10 3.47 28.64 -23.79
N ALA A 11 4.58 29.35 -24.01
CA ALA A 11 4.92 29.95 -25.30
C ALA A 11 5.40 28.90 -26.31
N THR A 12 5.01 29.05 -27.57
CA THR A 12 5.43 28.18 -28.67
C THR A 12 6.54 28.88 -29.47
N VAL A 13 7.69 28.23 -29.57
CA VAL A 13 8.84 28.71 -30.36
C VAL A 13 8.93 27.88 -31.63
N ALA A 14 9.02 28.54 -32.79
CA ALA A 14 9.27 27.88 -34.07
C ALA A 14 10.79 27.72 -34.26
N ILE A 15 11.23 26.53 -34.65
CA ILE A 15 12.64 26.20 -34.84
C ILE A 15 12.80 25.62 -36.23
N GLU A 16 13.70 26.21 -37.01
CA GLU A 16 14.10 25.73 -38.32
C GLU A 16 15.34 24.85 -38.20
N LEU A 17 15.19 23.56 -38.50
CA LEU A 17 16.28 22.59 -38.41
C LEU A 17 16.91 22.36 -39.78
N GLN A 18 18.24 22.31 -39.83
CA GLN A 18 18.98 21.75 -40.96
C GLN A 18 19.25 20.26 -40.69
N GLY A 19 19.20 19.42 -41.73
CA GLY A 19 19.25 17.96 -41.56
C GLY A 19 20.58 17.50 -40.94
N GLY A 20 20.53 16.93 -39.73
CA GLY A 20 21.71 16.39 -39.02
C GLY A 20 21.93 16.91 -37.60
N GLU A 21 21.09 17.83 -37.12
CA GLU A 21 21.19 18.41 -35.78
C GLU A 21 20.85 17.43 -34.64
N ARG A 22 21.39 17.68 -33.44
CA ARG A 22 21.16 16.90 -32.22
C ARG A 22 20.10 17.56 -31.34
N VAL A 23 19.48 16.76 -30.48
CA VAL A 23 18.52 17.27 -29.49
C VAL A 23 19.17 18.28 -28.52
N GLY A 24 20.45 18.11 -28.20
CA GLY A 24 21.20 19.05 -27.35
C GLY A 24 21.23 20.49 -27.88
N ASP A 25 21.28 20.68 -29.21
CA ASP A 25 21.33 22.01 -29.83
C ASP A 25 19.98 22.75 -29.67
N ILE A 26 18.87 22.00 -29.62
CA ILE A 26 17.52 22.53 -29.44
C ILE A 26 17.24 22.89 -27.98
N LYS A 27 17.83 22.15 -27.02
CA LYS A 27 17.65 22.40 -25.58
C LYS A 27 18.11 23.79 -25.17
N VAL A 28 19.11 24.34 -25.85
CA VAL A 28 19.60 25.72 -25.65
C VAL A 28 18.47 26.75 -25.87
N VAL A 29 17.55 26.47 -26.80
CA VAL A 29 16.47 27.39 -27.20
C VAL A 29 15.15 27.10 -26.48
N ALA A 30 14.83 25.81 -26.25
CA ALA A 30 13.52 25.37 -25.79
C ALA A 30 13.46 24.82 -24.35
N GLY A 31 14.61 24.73 -23.66
CA GLY A 31 14.71 24.30 -22.26
C GLY A 31 15.36 22.91 -22.07
N GLU A 32 15.72 22.60 -20.82
CA GLU A 32 16.64 21.50 -20.47
C GLU A 32 16.10 20.07 -20.72
N GLN A 33 14.78 19.86 -20.73
CA GLN A 33 14.20 18.53 -20.93
C GLN A 33 13.03 18.57 -21.92
N LEU A 34 13.28 18.03 -23.11
CA LEU A 34 12.34 17.98 -24.21
C LEU A 34 11.71 16.59 -24.30
N THR A 35 10.41 16.57 -24.53
CA THR A 35 9.64 15.33 -24.71
C THR A 35 8.88 15.34 -26.02
N PHE A 36 8.85 14.18 -26.68
CA PHE A 36 8.07 13.94 -27.89
C PHE A 36 7.38 12.58 -27.75
N GLY A 37 6.08 12.50 -28.05
CA GLY A 37 5.32 11.25 -27.92
C GLY A 37 5.33 10.63 -26.51
N GLY A 38 5.58 11.41 -25.47
CA GLY A 38 5.70 10.94 -24.08
C GLY A 38 7.07 10.35 -23.73
N GLN A 39 8.03 10.33 -24.65
CA GLN A 39 9.42 9.93 -24.37
C GLN A 39 10.28 11.18 -24.13
N SER A 40 11.15 11.12 -23.12
CA SER A 40 12.20 12.12 -22.90
C SER A 40 13.31 11.91 -23.92
N LEU A 41 13.74 12.99 -24.56
CA LEU A 41 14.82 12.96 -25.55
C LEU A 41 16.16 13.26 -24.87
N ASP A 42 17.14 12.40 -25.10
CA ASP A 42 18.52 12.56 -24.62
C ASP A 42 19.32 13.47 -25.54
N ASP A 43 20.31 14.18 -24.99
CA ASP A 43 21.07 15.25 -25.69
C ASP A 43 21.78 14.76 -26.95
N ASP A 44 22.28 13.53 -26.90
CA ASP A 44 23.05 12.90 -27.99
C ASP A 44 22.16 12.29 -29.09
N THR A 45 20.84 12.33 -28.93
CA THR A 45 19.91 11.71 -29.87
C THR A 45 19.84 12.51 -31.17
N LEU A 46 19.90 11.82 -32.30
CA LEU A 46 19.73 12.43 -33.63
C LEU A 46 18.23 12.67 -33.91
N LEU A 47 17.91 13.84 -34.44
CA LEU A 47 16.51 14.24 -34.67
C LEU A 47 15.77 13.34 -35.66
N HIS A 48 16.48 12.78 -36.65
CA HIS A 48 15.89 11.87 -37.64
C HIS A 48 15.44 10.53 -37.00
N THR A 49 16.12 10.08 -35.96
CA THR A 49 15.78 8.81 -35.28
C THR A 49 14.56 8.93 -34.38
N CYS A 50 14.18 10.15 -34.00
CA CYS A 50 13.06 10.43 -33.12
C CYS A 50 11.70 10.42 -33.82
N GLY A 51 11.66 10.16 -35.14
CA GLY A 51 10.42 10.17 -35.92
C GLY A 51 9.78 11.55 -36.03
N LEU A 52 10.57 12.63 -35.85
CA LEU A 52 10.10 14.00 -36.00
C LEU A 52 9.83 14.30 -37.48
N GLN A 53 8.66 14.85 -37.74
CA GLN A 53 8.22 15.31 -39.05
C GLN A 53 8.04 16.83 -39.07
N GLU A 54 7.88 17.42 -40.25
CA GLU A 54 7.57 18.83 -40.39
C GLU A 54 6.27 19.17 -39.65
N GLY A 55 6.29 20.25 -38.85
CA GLY A 55 5.18 20.65 -38.00
C GLY A 55 5.07 19.89 -36.67
N SER A 56 5.98 18.97 -36.35
CA SER A 56 5.99 18.28 -35.06
C SER A 56 6.18 19.26 -33.90
N THR A 57 5.51 19.00 -32.77
CA THR A 57 5.60 19.83 -31.56
C THR A 57 6.27 19.09 -30.42
N LEU A 58 7.39 19.61 -29.94
CA LEU A 58 8.10 19.18 -28.74
C LEU A 58 7.53 19.88 -27.50
N PHE A 59 7.55 19.21 -26.36
CA PHE A 59 7.16 19.80 -25.08
C PHE A 59 8.36 19.89 -24.16
N SER A 60 8.69 21.10 -23.73
CA SER A 60 9.60 21.34 -22.61
C SER A 60 8.86 20.99 -21.33
N VAL A 61 9.39 20.03 -20.57
CA VAL A 61 8.79 19.55 -19.32
C VAL A 61 9.79 19.77 -18.21
N ALA A 62 9.33 20.32 -17.08
CA ALA A 62 10.17 20.46 -15.90
C ALA A 62 10.46 19.05 -15.39
N GLY A 63 11.74 18.65 -15.47
CA GLY A 63 12.24 17.41 -14.88
C GLY A 63 12.14 17.49 -13.37
N LEU A 64 10.95 17.26 -12.82
CA LEU A 64 10.83 17.01 -11.39
C LEU A 64 11.61 15.71 -11.13
N LEU A 65 12.63 15.78 -10.26
CA LEU A 65 13.35 14.64 -9.70
C LEU A 65 12.39 13.82 -8.84
N GLY A 66 11.39 13.23 -9.48
CA GLY A 66 10.37 12.40 -8.88
C GLY A 66 10.99 11.06 -8.54
N GLY A 67 11.46 10.92 -7.30
CA GLY A 67 11.57 9.63 -6.66
C GLY A 67 10.17 9.02 -6.53
N GLY A 68 9.70 8.44 -7.63
CA GLY A 68 8.28 8.20 -7.89
C GLY A 68 7.63 7.21 -6.94
N ASP A 69 6.40 7.52 -6.53
CA ASP A 69 5.50 6.65 -5.76
C ASP A 69 5.08 5.36 -6.51
N GLY A 70 5.60 5.16 -7.71
CA GLY A 70 5.32 4.02 -8.58
C GLY A 70 6.15 2.77 -8.31
N THR A 71 6.20 1.91 -9.31
CA THR A 71 6.91 0.62 -9.30
C THR A 71 8.37 0.69 -8.79
N PRO A 72 9.22 1.67 -9.16
CA PRO A 72 10.60 1.70 -8.68
C PRO A 72 10.72 1.93 -7.16
N ALA A 73 9.85 2.74 -6.55
CA ALA A 73 9.87 2.92 -5.09
C ALA A 73 9.30 1.71 -4.34
N MET A 74 8.36 0.97 -4.94
CA MET A 74 7.77 -0.23 -4.32
C MET A 74 8.82 -1.34 -4.13
N GLY A 75 9.79 -1.47 -5.03
CA GLY A 75 10.89 -2.45 -4.92
C GLY A 75 11.74 -2.27 -3.66
N LYS A 76 11.84 -1.05 -3.13
CA LYS A 76 12.59 -0.73 -1.91
C LYS A 76 11.85 -1.12 -0.61
N ARG A 77 10.60 -1.60 -0.69
CA ARG A 77 9.75 -1.91 0.49
C ARG A 77 9.97 -3.33 1.06
N HIS A 78 11.23 -3.71 1.29
CA HIS A 78 11.57 -5.03 1.85
C HIS A 78 11.46 -5.11 3.38
N ALA A 79 11.72 -4.01 4.09
CA ALA A 79 11.66 -3.97 5.56
C ALA A 79 10.22 -4.06 6.08
N LYS A 80 10.00 -4.88 7.12
CA LYS A 80 8.68 -5.07 7.74
C LYS A 80 8.57 -4.29 9.05
N THR A 81 7.53 -3.48 9.18
CA THR A 81 7.20 -2.75 10.42
C THR A 81 6.58 -3.66 11.48
N HIS A 82 5.82 -4.67 11.04
CA HIS A 82 5.05 -5.56 11.90
C HIS A 82 5.40 -7.04 11.74
N GLY A 83 5.45 -7.76 12.87
CA GLY A 83 5.59 -9.20 12.99
C GLY A 83 4.38 -9.86 13.64
N LEU A 84 4.45 -11.19 13.81
CA LEU A 84 3.43 -11.97 14.53
C LEU A 84 3.41 -11.58 16.02
N CYS A 85 2.21 -11.34 16.55
CA CYS A 85 2.03 -11.08 17.98
C CYS A 85 1.76 -12.38 18.74
N VAL A 86 2.54 -12.63 19.79
CA VAL A 86 2.41 -13.82 20.66
C VAL A 86 1.02 -13.97 21.28
N ARG A 87 0.33 -12.87 21.61
CA ARG A 87 -0.99 -12.91 22.25
C ARG A 87 -2.14 -13.16 21.28
N CYS A 88 -2.09 -12.61 20.07
CA CYS A 88 -3.23 -12.63 19.15
C CYS A 88 -2.98 -13.33 17.83
N GLY A 89 -1.76 -13.81 17.57
CA GLY A 89 -1.38 -14.53 16.35
C GLY A 89 -1.41 -13.69 15.07
N LYS A 90 -1.75 -12.40 15.13
CA LYS A 90 -1.84 -11.52 13.97
C LYS A 90 -0.50 -10.85 13.69
N ARG A 91 -0.16 -10.64 12.41
CA ARG A 91 0.98 -9.82 11.97
C ARG A 91 0.72 -8.34 12.24
N SER A 92 0.88 -7.94 13.49
CA SER A 92 0.52 -6.60 13.99
C SER A 92 1.42 -6.14 15.14
N PHE A 93 2.41 -6.93 15.54
CA PHE A 93 3.38 -6.55 16.55
C PHE A 93 4.44 -5.63 15.94
N HIS A 94 4.48 -4.38 16.34
CA HIS A 94 5.45 -3.41 15.81
C HIS A 94 6.85 -3.68 16.37
N TYR A 95 7.85 -3.90 15.51
CA TYR A 95 9.19 -4.29 15.94
C TYR A 95 9.95 -3.19 16.68
N GLN A 96 9.88 -1.95 16.21
CA GLN A 96 10.53 -0.81 16.87
C GLN A 96 9.82 -0.43 18.17
N LYS A 97 8.51 -0.11 18.10
CA LYS A 97 7.70 0.33 19.26
C LYS A 97 7.35 -0.78 20.26
N LYS A 98 7.74 -2.03 19.99
CA LYS A 98 7.44 -3.23 20.78
C LYS A 98 5.96 -3.32 21.21
N ARG A 99 5.03 -2.89 20.36
CA ARG A 99 3.59 -2.83 20.70
C ARG A 99 2.72 -3.39 19.59
N CYS A 100 1.73 -4.20 19.95
CA CYS A 100 0.78 -4.78 19.02
C CYS A 100 -0.34 -3.79 18.68
N ALA A 101 -0.49 -3.47 17.39
CA ALA A 101 -1.53 -2.57 16.88
C ALA A 101 -2.94 -3.17 17.02
N SER A 102 -3.09 -4.50 17.01
CA SER A 102 -4.39 -5.15 17.14
C SER A 102 -4.82 -5.34 18.60
N CYS A 103 -4.00 -5.99 19.41
CA CYS A 103 -4.39 -6.37 20.77
C CYS A 103 -3.78 -5.50 21.87
N GLY A 104 -2.82 -4.62 21.55
CA GLY A 104 -2.18 -3.75 22.54
C GLY A 104 -1.07 -4.38 23.39
N TYR A 105 -0.66 -5.63 23.13
CA TYR A 105 0.47 -6.29 23.81
C TYR A 105 1.70 -5.38 23.75
N PRO A 106 2.45 -5.14 24.84
CA PRO A 106 2.51 -5.89 26.10
C PRO A 106 1.47 -5.51 27.18
N ALA A 107 0.62 -4.50 26.95
CA ALA A 107 -0.35 -4.08 27.97
C ALA A 107 -1.24 -5.25 28.43
N THR A 108 -1.48 -5.35 29.74
CA THR A 108 -2.26 -6.44 30.37
C THR A 108 -3.67 -6.51 29.79
N LYS A 109 -4.37 -5.38 29.72
CA LYS A 109 -5.69 -5.26 29.10
C LYS A 109 -5.59 -5.42 27.58
N MET A 110 -6.56 -6.13 27.02
CA MET A 110 -6.71 -6.22 25.57
C MET A 110 -7.26 -4.91 25.02
N ARG A 111 -6.62 -4.37 23.99
CA ARG A 111 -7.09 -3.16 23.29
C ARG A 111 -8.46 -3.43 22.65
N HIS A 112 -9.44 -2.64 23.05
CA HIS A 112 -10.81 -2.65 22.55
C HIS A 112 -11.32 -1.21 22.46
N TYR A 113 -12.15 -0.91 21.47
CA TYR A 113 -12.79 0.39 21.31
C TYR A 113 -14.26 0.19 20.99
N ASN A 114 -15.13 1.00 21.60
CA ASN A 114 -16.58 0.88 21.42
C ASN A 114 -17.01 1.17 19.98
N TRP A 115 -16.35 2.10 19.30
CA TRP A 115 -16.60 2.42 17.88
C TRP A 115 -16.17 1.28 16.93
N ALA A 116 -15.35 0.33 17.38
CA ALA A 116 -14.77 -0.71 16.53
C ALA A 116 -15.54 -2.05 16.64
N HIS A 117 -16.85 -2.04 16.43
CA HIS A 117 -17.73 -3.21 16.60
C HIS A 117 -17.25 -4.47 15.86
N LYS A 118 -16.81 -4.33 14.60
CA LYS A 118 -16.30 -5.48 13.81
C LYS A 118 -15.02 -6.07 14.41
N SER A 119 -14.17 -5.25 15.03
CA SER A 119 -12.97 -5.72 15.72
C SER A 119 -13.32 -6.53 16.96
N ALA A 120 -14.28 -6.02 17.75
CA ALA A 120 -14.82 -6.71 18.92
C ALA A 120 -15.39 -8.09 18.55
N ARG A 121 -16.24 -8.15 17.52
CA ARG A 121 -16.89 -9.39 17.04
C ARG A 121 -15.93 -10.45 16.47
N ARG A 122 -14.69 -10.09 16.10
CA ARG A 122 -13.69 -11.07 15.63
C ARG A 122 -12.99 -11.83 16.77
N ARG A 123 -13.13 -11.36 18.01
CA ARG A 123 -12.44 -11.92 19.19
C ARG A 123 -13.31 -12.01 20.46
N PRO A 124 -14.63 -12.24 20.39
CA PRO A 124 -15.44 -12.42 21.58
C PRO A 124 -15.14 -13.78 22.22
N VAL A 125 -15.58 -13.94 23.47
CA VAL A 125 -15.77 -15.27 24.04
C VAL A 125 -16.75 -16.02 23.14
N GLY A 126 -16.35 -17.19 22.62
CA GLY A 126 -17.10 -17.86 21.54
C GLY A 126 -16.24 -18.24 20.35
N SER A 127 -15.29 -17.39 19.96
CA SER A 127 -14.55 -17.57 18.70
C SER A 127 -13.39 -18.56 18.77
N GLY A 128 -13.13 -19.16 19.93
CA GLY A 128 -11.99 -20.04 20.17
C GLY A 128 -12.43 -21.39 20.74
N ARG A 129 -11.46 -22.20 21.19
CA ARG A 129 -11.74 -23.55 21.72
C ARG A 129 -12.63 -23.57 22.97
N MET A 130 -12.69 -22.45 23.71
CA MET A 130 -13.45 -22.29 24.96
C MET A 130 -13.28 -23.47 25.93
N ARG A 131 -12.06 -24.05 26.06
CA ARG A 131 -11.86 -25.36 26.72
C ARG A 131 -12.56 -25.49 28.08
N HIS A 132 -12.50 -24.44 28.90
CA HIS A 132 -13.16 -24.37 30.20
C HIS A 132 -14.65 -23.96 30.10
N LEU A 133 -14.93 -22.81 29.48
CA LEU A 133 -16.29 -22.26 29.38
C LEU A 133 -17.27 -23.16 28.60
N LYS A 134 -16.78 -23.95 27.64
CA LYS A 134 -17.59 -24.86 26.80
C LYS A 134 -18.35 -25.89 27.63
N THR A 135 -17.79 -26.32 28.76
CA THR A 135 -18.41 -27.34 29.62
C THR A 135 -19.07 -26.75 30.87
N MET A 136 -18.83 -25.47 31.19
CA MET A 136 -19.38 -24.83 32.39
C MET A 136 -20.91 -24.92 32.48
N ALA A 137 -21.65 -24.59 31.41
CA ALA A 137 -23.12 -24.63 31.44
C ALA A 137 -23.66 -26.03 31.75
N ARG A 138 -22.96 -27.09 31.29
CA ARG A 138 -23.29 -28.48 31.60
C ARG A 138 -22.95 -28.83 33.04
N ARG A 139 -21.77 -28.43 33.51
CA ARG A 139 -21.35 -28.63 34.91
C ARG A 139 -22.30 -27.96 35.88
N PHE A 140 -22.74 -26.74 35.57
CA PHE A 140 -23.71 -25.99 36.37
C PHE A 140 -25.05 -26.74 36.50
N LYS A 141 -25.60 -27.25 35.37
CA LYS A 141 -26.81 -28.08 35.37
C LYS A 141 -26.65 -29.38 36.18
N ASN A 142 -25.43 -29.91 36.21
CA ASN A 142 -25.10 -31.13 36.95
C ASN A 142 -24.67 -30.85 38.40
N GLY A 143 -24.73 -29.60 38.88
CA GLY A 143 -24.31 -29.23 40.24
C GLY A 143 -22.82 -29.44 40.51
N PHE A 144 -21.98 -29.33 39.49
CA PHE A 144 -20.52 -29.52 39.55
C PHE A 144 -20.06 -30.90 40.06
N ARG A 145 -20.93 -31.90 40.00
CA ARG A 145 -20.58 -33.29 40.38
C ARG A 145 -19.53 -33.86 39.43
N GLU A 146 -18.50 -34.49 39.97
CA GLU A 146 -17.46 -35.23 39.23
C GLU A 146 -17.60 -36.73 39.53
N GLY A 147 -17.42 -37.60 38.54
CA GLY A 147 -17.35 -39.07 38.73
C GLY A 147 -18.65 -39.83 39.01
N GLY A 148 -19.82 -39.17 39.09
CA GLY A 148 -21.11 -39.83 39.38
C GLY A 148 -21.94 -40.20 38.14
N ALA A 149 -22.73 -41.28 38.23
CA ALA A 149 -23.74 -41.62 37.22
C ALA A 149 -24.71 -40.45 37.02
N CYS A 150 -25.06 -40.16 35.75
CA CYS A 150 -25.97 -39.08 35.41
C CYS A 150 -27.29 -39.25 36.20
N PRO A 151 -27.74 -38.25 36.99
CA PRO A 151 -28.99 -38.38 37.71
C PRO A 151 -30.13 -38.66 36.72
N ALA A 152 -31.01 -39.62 37.06
CA ALA A 152 -32.13 -40.00 36.21
C ALA A 152 -32.94 -38.75 35.84
N ARG A 153 -33.19 -38.57 34.54
CA ARG A 153 -33.94 -37.42 34.03
C ARG A 153 -35.34 -37.47 34.65
N LYS A 154 -35.67 -36.52 35.54
CA LYS A 154 -37.02 -36.39 36.11
C LYS A 154 -37.98 -36.16 34.95
N LYS A 155 -38.75 -37.19 34.57
CA LYS A 155 -39.92 -37.01 33.72
C LYS A 155 -40.93 -36.28 34.58
N ASN A 156 -41.24 -35.03 34.23
CA ASN A 156 -42.38 -34.36 34.83
C ASN A 156 -43.59 -35.24 34.53
N ARG A 157 -44.18 -35.81 35.57
CA ARG A 157 -45.46 -36.48 35.47
C ARG A 157 -46.49 -35.36 35.28
N ALA A 158 -47.24 -35.46 34.18
CA ALA A 158 -48.31 -34.52 33.85
C ALA A 158 -49.31 -34.41 35.00
#